data_AF-A0A7Z8Z6T5-F1
#
_entry.id   AF-A0A7Z8Z6T5-F1
#
_cell.length_a   1.000
_cell.length_b   1.000
_cell.length_c   1.000
_cell.angle_alpha   90.00
_cell.angle_beta   90.00
_cell.angle_gamma   90.00
#
_symmetry.space_group_name_H-M   'P 1'
#
loop_
_entity.id
_entity.type
_entity.pdbx_description
1 polymer ?
#
loop_
_entity_poly.entity_id
_entity_poly.type
_entity_poly.pdbx_seq_one_letter_code
_entity_poly.pdbx_strand_id
1 'polypeptide(L)'
;MQSHPGWFEAAEGGTLLLDEIGELSLPLQVKLLRVLQEREITRVGSRKAVKVNVRVIAATHVDLAQAIRERRFREDLYYRLNIAIVPLPPLRQRRQDIPLLANHFLSLYARRLGRPTRYLAPEALDRLMDYPWPGNIASLKTRCITRSCSAERRRLRRPSCA
;
A
#
# COMPACT_ATOMS: atom_id res chain seq x y z
N MET A 1 -0.02 -1.71 34.35
CA MET A 1 0.79 -1.99 33.15
C MET A 1 -0.17 -2.43 32.04
N GLN A 2 -0.57 -1.51 31.16
CA GLN A 2 -1.56 -1.80 30.11
C GLN A 2 -0.91 -2.68 29.03
N SER A 3 -1.24 -3.98 29.03
CA SER A 3 -0.83 -4.91 27.97
C SER A 3 -1.63 -4.58 26.73
N HIS A 4 -0.99 -3.96 25.74
CA HIS A 4 -1.60 -3.74 24.44
C HIS A 4 -1.62 -5.09 23.71
N PRO A 5 -2.78 -5.57 23.23
CA PRO A 5 -2.87 -6.82 22.51
C PRO A 5 -1.98 -6.78 21.26
N GLY A 6 -1.27 -7.88 21.00
CA GLY A 6 -0.45 -8.01 19.80
C GLY A 6 -1.30 -8.01 18.52
N TRP A 7 -0.68 -7.70 17.38
CA TRP A 7 -1.38 -7.59 16.10
C TRP A 7 -2.07 -8.89 15.68
N PHE A 8 -1.47 -10.04 16.01
CA PHE A 8 -2.07 -11.35 15.78
C PHE A 8 -3.29 -11.61 16.68
N GLU A 9 -3.29 -11.11 17.92
CA GLU A 9 -4.45 -11.23 18.81
C GLU A 9 -5.59 -10.33 18.35
N ALA A 10 -5.25 -9.11 17.90
CA ALA A 10 -6.23 -8.17 17.36
C ALA A 10 -6.87 -8.67 16.06
N ALA A 11 -6.17 -9.52 15.30
CA ALA A 11 -6.64 -10.10 14.05
C ALA A 11 -7.28 -11.49 14.20
N GLU A 12 -7.55 -11.94 15.43
CA GLU A 12 -8.12 -13.26 15.70
C GLU A 12 -9.45 -13.47 14.96
N GLY A 13 -9.56 -14.60 14.25
CA GLY A 13 -10.71 -14.91 13.39
C GLY A 13 -10.79 -14.09 12.10
N GLY A 14 -9.81 -13.22 11.84
CA GLY A 14 -9.78 -12.28 10.73
C GLY A 14 -8.60 -12.48 9.77
N THR A 15 -8.15 -11.36 9.19
CA THR A 15 -7.03 -11.32 8.25
C THR A 15 -6.01 -10.27 8.67
N LEU A 16 -4.73 -10.64 8.67
CA LEU A 16 -3.60 -9.76 8.92
C LEU A 16 -2.86 -9.47 7.62
N LEU A 17 -2.73 -8.19 7.28
CA LEU A 17 -1.90 -7.71 6.18
C LEU A 17 -0.51 -7.34 6.71
N LEU A 18 0.52 -7.98 6.17
CA LEU A 18 1.92 -7.67 6.43
C LEU A 18 2.49 -6.95 5.20
N ASP A 19 2.58 -5.63 5.28
CA ASP A 19 3.21 -4.83 4.24
C ASP A 19 4.73 -4.86 4.38
N GLU A 20 5.43 -4.75 3.26
CA GLU A 20 6.91 -4.75 3.17
C GLU A 20 7.61 -5.91 3.89
N ILE A 21 7.11 -7.14 3.72
CA ILE A 21 7.65 -8.32 4.44
C ILE A 21 9.15 -8.55 4.22
N GLY A 22 9.69 -8.10 3.08
CA GLY A 22 11.11 -8.18 2.73
C GLY A 22 12.05 -7.33 3.61
N GLU A 23 11.51 -6.34 4.32
CA GLU A 23 12.26 -5.47 5.24
C GLU A 23 12.28 -6.01 6.68
N LEU A 24 11.61 -7.13 6.95
CA LEU A 24 11.63 -7.74 8.27
C LEU A 24 13.04 -8.21 8.64
N SER A 25 13.46 -7.91 9.86
CA SER A 25 14.70 -8.45 10.40
C SER A 25 14.64 -9.98 10.55
N LEU A 26 15.78 -10.66 10.39
CA LEU A 26 15.86 -12.13 10.49
C LEU A 26 15.24 -12.70 11.79
N PRO A 27 15.42 -12.09 12.98
CA PRO A 27 14.77 -12.59 14.20
C PRO A 27 13.24 -12.50 14.15
N LEU A 28 12.67 -11.49 13.49
CA LEU A 28 11.23 -11.37 13.30
C LEU A 28 10.70 -12.38 12.29
N GLN A 29 11.47 -12.68 11.23
CA GLN A 29 11.13 -13.72 10.27
C GLN A 29 11.00 -15.09 10.95
N VAL A 30 11.89 -15.43 11.89
CA VAL A 30 11.80 -16.68 12.67
C VAL A 30 10.54 -16.72 13.52
N LYS A 31 10.20 -15.61 14.19
CA LYS A 31 8.98 -15.52 14.99
C LYS A 31 7.74 -15.69 14.10
N LEU A 32 7.69 -14.99 12.98
CA LEU A 32 6.59 -15.10 12.03
C LEU A 32 6.43 -16.53 11.50
N LEU A 33 7.52 -17.19 11.15
CA LEU A 33 7.51 -18.58 10.71
C LEU A 33 6.86 -19.50 11.75
N ARG A 34 7.21 -19.33 13.04
CA ARG A 34 6.58 -20.09 14.13
C ARG A 34 5.08 -19.85 14.19
N VAL A 35 4.62 -18.59 14.09
CA VAL A 35 3.18 -18.29 14.07
C VAL A 35 2.48 -18.95 12.88
N LEU A 36 3.09 -18.94 11.70
CA LEU A 36 2.52 -19.57 10.49
C LEU A 36 2.50 -21.11 10.53
N GLN A 37 3.37 -21.72 11.33
CA GLN A 37 3.49 -23.17 11.49
C GLN A 37 2.63 -23.67 12.66
N GLU A 38 2.86 -23.14 13.85
CA GLU A 38 2.26 -23.58 15.11
C GLU A 38 0.87 -22.97 15.35
N ARG A 39 0.53 -21.87 14.66
CA ARG A 39 -0.69 -21.06 14.91
C ARG A 39 -0.76 -20.60 16.36
N GLU A 40 0.40 -20.32 16.93
CA GLU A 40 0.56 -19.88 18.31
C GLU A 40 1.46 -18.65 18.37
N ILE A 41 1.16 -17.76 19.30
CA ILE A 41 1.98 -16.60 19.60
C ILE A 41 2.38 -16.58 21.06
N THR A 42 3.52 -15.97 21.35
CA THR A 42 3.98 -15.76 22.72
C THR A 42 4.20 -14.27 22.95
N ARG A 43 3.53 -13.71 23.96
CA ARG A 43 3.70 -12.30 24.33
C ARG A 43 5.13 -12.05 24.80
N VAL A 44 5.66 -10.86 24.52
CA VAL A 44 6.99 -10.46 25.00
C VAL A 44 7.00 -10.52 26.53
N GLY A 45 7.92 -11.30 27.11
CA GLY A 45 8.02 -11.51 28.55
C GLY A 45 7.08 -12.56 29.14
N SER A 46 6.18 -13.15 28.35
CA SER A 46 5.38 -14.31 28.76
C SER A 46 5.99 -15.60 28.22
N ARG A 47 5.76 -16.72 28.90
CA ARG A 47 6.04 -18.07 28.38
C ARG A 47 4.79 -18.78 27.89
N LYS A 48 3.61 -18.19 28.08
CA LYS A 48 2.34 -18.80 27.70
C LYS A 48 2.11 -18.58 26.20
N ALA A 49 2.03 -19.68 25.47
CA ALA A 49 1.56 -19.67 24.09
C ALA A 49 0.05 -19.44 24.05
N VAL A 50 -0.40 -18.62 23.10
CA VAL A 50 -1.81 -18.34 22.82
C VAL A 50 -2.09 -18.78 21.39
N LYS A 51 -3.06 -19.69 21.22
CA LYS A 51 -3.52 -20.11 19.89
C LYS A 51 -4.19 -18.96 19.19
N VAL A 52 -3.88 -18.80 17.90
CA VAL A 52 -4.45 -17.78 17.03
C VAL A 52 -4.92 -18.38 15.72
N ASN A 53 -6.05 -17.91 15.21
CA ASN A 53 -6.57 -18.29 13.91
C ASN A 53 -6.66 -17.05 13.02
N VAL A 54 -5.61 -16.79 12.25
CA VAL A 54 -5.48 -15.58 11.44
C VAL A 54 -5.08 -15.95 10.02
N ARG A 55 -5.79 -15.40 9.03
CA ARG A 55 -5.36 -15.45 7.63
C ARG A 55 -4.28 -14.40 7.40
N VAL A 56 -3.14 -14.78 6.85
CA VAL A 56 -2.04 -13.83 6.57
C VAL A 56 -2.00 -13.50 5.08
N ILE A 57 -1.92 -12.21 4.77
CA ILE A 57 -1.63 -11.69 3.43
C ILE A 57 -0.33 -10.88 3.56
N ALA A 58 0.66 -11.17 2.73
CA ALA A 58 1.93 -10.44 2.73
C ALA A 58 2.10 -9.68 1.41
N ALA A 59 2.69 -8.49 1.49
CA ALA A 59 3.08 -7.68 0.34
C ALA A 59 4.55 -7.28 0.48
N THR A 60 5.24 -7.11 -0.65
CA THR A 60 6.60 -6.57 -0.68
C THR A 60 6.91 -5.96 -2.04
N HIS A 61 7.78 -4.95 -2.02
CA HIS A 61 8.37 -4.36 -3.21
C HIS A 61 9.75 -4.98 -3.56
N VAL A 62 10.30 -5.78 -2.66
CA VAL A 62 11.64 -6.40 -2.78
C VAL A 62 11.51 -7.73 -3.52
N ASP A 63 12.47 -8.02 -4.40
CA ASP A 63 12.62 -9.36 -4.97
C ASP A 63 13.09 -10.32 -3.87
N LEU A 64 12.16 -11.15 -3.38
CA LEU A 64 12.43 -12.13 -2.33
C LEU A 64 13.45 -13.19 -2.78
N ALA A 65 13.50 -13.56 -4.06
CA ALA A 65 14.48 -14.52 -4.55
C ALA A 65 15.90 -13.94 -4.51
N GLN A 66 16.06 -12.65 -4.78
CA GLN A 66 17.32 -11.95 -4.55
C GLN A 66 17.64 -11.81 -3.06
N ALA A 67 16.66 -11.45 -2.22
CA ALA A 67 16.85 -11.29 -0.78
C ALA A 67 17.27 -12.61 -0.08
N ILE A 68 16.80 -13.76 -0.58
CA ILE A 68 17.24 -15.09 -0.13
C ILE A 68 18.71 -15.33 -0.48
N ARG A 69 19.11 -15.04 -1.73
CA ARG A 69 20.53 -15.15 -2.17
C ARG A 69 21.46 -14.29 -1.32
N GLU A 70 21.00 -13.12 -0.92
CA GLU A 70 21.75 -12.19 -0.06
C GLU A 70 21.64 -12.52 1.45
N ARG A 71 20.99 -13.62 1.82
CA ARG A 71 20.73 -14.05 3.21
C ARG A 71 19.99 -13.01 4.06
N ARG A 72 19.27 -12.08 3.43
CA ARG A 72 18.40 -11.10 4.10
C ARG A 72 17.01 -11.66 4.37
N PHE A 73 16.60 -12.69 3.63
CA PHE A 73 15.32 -13.34 3.79
C PHE A 73 15.48 -14.86 3.91
N ARG A 74 14.71 -15.49 4.80
CA ARG A 74 14.77 -16.93 4.99
C ARG A 74 13.93 -17.67 3.94
N GLU A 75 14.54 -18.70 3.38
CA GLU A 75 13.92 -19.56 2.37
C GLU A 75 12.70 -20.32 2.91
N ASP A 76 12.74 -20.77 4.17
CA ASP A 76 11.62 -21.48 4.81
C ASP A 76 10.35 -20.62 4.93
N LEU A 77 10.51 -19.34 5.29
CA LEU A 77 9.42 -18.37 5.33
C LEU A 77 8.90 -18.06 3.92
N TYR A 78 9.79 -17.96 2.93
CA TYR A 78 9.41 -17.73 1.54
C TYR A 78 8.46 -18.81 1.05
N TYR A 79 8.84 -20.09 1.14
CA TYR A 79 7.97 -21.17 0.66
C TYR A 79 6.63 -21.26 1.41
N ARG A 80 6.57 -20.82 2.67
CA ARG A 80 5.30 -20.79 3.43
C ARG A 80 4.36 -19.68 2.97
N LEU A 81 4.90 -18.56 2.52
CA LEU A 81 4.11 -17.42 2.00
C LEU A 81 3.79 -17.58 0.50
N ASN A 82 4.65 -18.28 -0.24
CA ASN A 82 4.63 -18.37 -1.71
C ASN A 82 3.57 -19.34 -2.28
N ILE A 83 2.46 -19.53 -1.57
CA ILE A 83 1.39 -20.47 -1.98
C ILE A 83 0.51 -19.84 -3.07
N ALA A 84 0.20 -18.55 -2.95
CA ALA A 84 -0.63 -17.82 -3.91
C ALA A 84 -0.05 -16.41 -4.13
N ILE A 85 0.65 -16.23 -5.25
CA ILE A 85 1.28 -14.96 -5.61
C ILE A 85 0.33 -14.19 -6.52
N VAL A 86 0.06 -12.93 -6.18
CA VAL A 86 -0.67 -12.00 -7.04
C VAL A 86 0.30 -10.90 -7.49
N PRO A 87 0.88 -10.99 -8.71
CA PRO A 87 1.74 -9.92 -9.21
C PRO A 87 0.91 -8.67 -9.48
N LEU A 88 1.32 -7.54 -8.90
CA LEU A 88 0.66 -6.25 -9.13
C LEU A 88 1.45 -5.43 -10.17
N PRO A 89 1.02 -5.37 -11.44
CA PRO A 89 1.77 -4.64 -12.45
C PRO A 89 1.73 -3.14 -12.17
N PRO A 90 2.86 -2.43 -12.40
CA PRO A 90 2.96 -0.99 -12.21
C PRO A 90 2.03 -0.24 -13.17
N LEU A 91 1.67 0.99 -12.80
CA LEU A 91 0.69 1.80 -13.53
C LEU A 91 1.04 1.99 -15.02
N ARG A 92 2.35 2.04 -15.34
CA ARG A 92 2.87 2.13 -16.72
C ARG A 92 2.50 0.95 -17.64
N GLN A 93 2.20 -0.23 -17.07
CA GLN A 93 1.74 -1.42 -17.80
C GLN A 93 0.21 -1.49 -17.91
N ARG A 94 -0.51 -0.67 -17.14
CA ARG A 94 -1.98 -0.60 -17.07
C ARG A 94 -2.48 0.81 -17.36
N ARG A 95 -1.97 1.42 -18.44
CA ARG A 95 -2.26 2.83 -18.79
C ARG A 95 -3.76 3.12 -18.99
N GLN A 96 -4.50 2.10 -19.42
CA GLN A 96 -5.95 2.16 -19.65
C GLN A 96 -6.74 2.41 -18.35
N ASP A 97 -6.17 2.09 -17.17
CA ASP A 97 -6.78 2.35 -15.87
C ASP A 97 -6.64 3.83 -15.43
N ILE A 98 -5.70 4.58 -16.03
CA ILE A 98 -5.35 5.96 -15.61
C ILE A 98 -6.55 6.91 -15.69
N PRO A 99 -7.35 6.96 -16.77
CA PRO A 99 -8.52 7.84 -16.85
C PRO A 99 -9.55 7.56 -15.74
N LEU A 100 -9.84 6.28 -15.48
CA LEU A 100 -10.80 5.88 -14.45
C LEU A 100 -10.31 6.27 -13.05
N LEU A 101 -9.04 5.97 -12.75
CA LEU A 101 -8.42 6.32 -11.47
C LEU A 101 -8.35 7.83 -11.26
N ALA A 102 -7.98 8.59 -12.29
CA ALA A 102 -7.87 10.04 -12.20
C ALA A 102 -9.24 10.68 -11.92
N ASN A 103 -10.29 10.24 -12.62
CA ASN A 103 -11.66 10.71 -12.40
C ASN A 103 -12.18 10.34 -11.00
N HIS A 104 -11.86 9.12 -10.53
CA HIS A 104 -12.19 8.70 -9.17
C HIS A 104 -11.54 9.61 -8.13
N PHE A 105 -10.23 9.87 -8.24
CA PHE A 105 -9.53 10.75 -7.29
C PHE A 105 -10.06 12.18 -7.32
N LEU A 106 -10.30 12.74 -8.51
CA LEU A 106 -10.86 14.09 -8.62
C LEU A 106 -12.22 14.21 -7.94
N SER A 107 -13.09 13.21 -8.12
CA SER A 107 -14.40 13.15 -7.48
C SER A 107 -14.30 12.98 -5.96
N LEU A 108 -13.41 12.11 -5.50
CA LEU A 108 -13.15 11.86 -4.08
C LEU A 108 -12.67 13.15 -3.37
N TYR A 109 -11.75 13.88 -3.99
CA TYR A 109 -11.21 15.12 -3.41
C TYR A 109 -12.17 16.30 -3.52
N ALA A 110 -12.94 16.39 -4.61
CA ALA A 110 -14.01 17.38 -4.71
C ALA A 110 -15.00 17.22 -3.55
N ARG A 111 -15.48 16.00 -3.29
CA ARG A 111 -16.36 15.71 -2.15
C ARG A 111 -15.70 16.02 -0.80
N ARG A 112 -14.46 15.55 -0.57
CA ARG A 112 -13.76 15.76 0.70
C ARG A 112 -13.48 17.23 1.02
N LEU A 113 -13.32 18.07 -0.01
CA LEU A 113 -13.06 19.51 0.14
C LEU A 113 -14.34 20.36 0.03
N GLY A 114 -15.52 19.76 -0.17
CA GLY A 114 -16.78 20.48 -0.37
C GLY A 114 -16.80 21.31 -1.65
N ARG A 115 -16.16 20.83 -2.73
CA ARG A 115 -15.97 21.55 -4.00
C ARG A 115 -16.69 20.86 -5.16
N PRO A 116 -17.01 21.59 -6.23
CA PRO A 116 -17.53 20.97 -7.45
C PRO A 116 -16.48 20.04 -8.08
N THR A 117 -16.96 18.90 -8.58
CA THR A 117 -16.15 17.93 -9.31
C THR A 117 -15.55 18.57 -10.56
N ARG A 118 -14.26 18.35 -10.78
CA ARG A 118 -13.54 18.86 -11.96
C ARG A 118 -13.25 17.73 -12.91
N TYR A 119 -13.33 18.03 -14.20
CA TYR A 119 -12.96 17.13 -15.28
C TYR A 119 -11.58 17.48 -15.82
N LEU A 120 -10.87 16.47 -16.31
CA LEU A 120 -9.60 16.67 -17.02
C LEU A 120 -9.92 17.05 -18.47
N ALA A 121 -9.23 18.07 -18.97
CA ALA A 121 -9.21 18.34 -20.40
C ALA A 121 -8.58 17.14 -21.15
N PRO A 122 -8.99 16.83 -22.39
CA PRO A 122 -8.45 15.71 -23.16
C PRO A 122 -6.91 15.73 -23.24
N GLU A 123 -6.33 16.89 -23.50
CA GLU A 123 -4.87 17.06 -23.61
C GLU A 123 -4.16 16.84 -22.27
N ALA A 124 -4.85 17.10 -21.16
CA ALA A 124 -4.33 16.80 -19.83
C ALA A 124 -4.38 15.30 -19.52
N LEU A 125 -5.37 14.59 -20.07
CA LEU A 125 -5.50 13.14 -19.94
C LEU A 125 -4.43 12.42 -20.75
N ASP A 126 -4.19 12.83 -22.00
CA ASP A 126 -3.14 12.27 -22.86
C ASP A 126 -1.77 12.36 -22.19
N ARG A 127 -1.44 13.54 -21.64
CA ARG A 127 -0.21 13.74 -20.88
C ARG A 127 -0.12 12.89 -19.61
N LEU A 128 -1.25 12.53 -19.00
CA LEU A 128 -1.27 11.62 -17.84
C LEU A 128 -1.06 10.17 -18.28
N MET A 129 -1.55 9.78 -19.44
CA MET A 129 -1.36 8.43 -19.99
C MET A 129 0.07 8.18 -20.48
N ASP A 130 0.72 9.20 -21.03
CA ASP A 130 2.10 9.11 -21.52
C ASP A 130 3.17 9.19 -20.43
N TYR A 131 2.80 9.60 -19.22
CA TYR A 131 3.74 9.74 -18.12
C TYR A 131 4.14 8.36 -17.53
N PRO A 132 5.43 8.12 -17.21
CA PRO A 132 5.91 6.80 -16.76
C PRO A 132 5.50 6.41 -15.32
N TRP A 133 4.99 7.35 -14.52
CA TRP A 133 4.51 7.13 -13.14
C TRP A 133 5.47 6.33 -12.23
N PRO A 134 6.65 6.88 -11.87
CA PRO A 134 7.61 6.19 -11.00
C PRO A 134 7.04 5.82 -9.61
N GLY A 135 6.12 6.62 -9.05
CA GLY A 135 5.38 6.28 -7.82
C GLY A 135 3.95 5.76 -8.05
N ASN A 136 3.66 5.22 -9.24
CA ASN A 136 2.39 4.58 -9.59
C ASN A 136 1.15 5.40 -9.16
N ILE A 137 0.22 4.75 -8.47
CA ILE A 137 -1.05 5.31 -7.99
C ILE A 137 -0.81 6.45 -6.99
N ALA A 138 0.22 6.37 -6.15
CA ALA A 138 0.53 7.42 -5.18
C ALA A 138 0.93 8.72 -5.88
N SER A 139 1.77 8.64 -6.90
CA SER A 139 2.12 9.82 -7.73
C SER A 139 0.91 10.36 -8.49
N LEU A 140 0.05 9.50 -9.05
CA LEU A 140 -1.18 9.91 -9.75
C LEU A 140 -2.10 10.69 -8.80
N LYS A 141 -2.36 10.13 -7.62
CA LYS A 141 -3.15 10.74 -6.55
C LYS A 141 -2.63 12.12 -6.16
N THR A 142 -1.33 12.24 -5.91
CA THR A 142 -0.69 13.53 -5.60
C THR A 142 -0.86 14.53 -6.76
N ARG A 143 -0.63 14.11 -8.00
CA ARG A 143 -0.78 14.99 -9.17
C ARG A 143 -2.23 15.49 -9.32
N CYS A 144 -3.22 14.63 -9.10
CA CYS A 144 -4.64 14.99 -9.12
C CYS A 144 -4.99 15.99 -7.99
N ILE A 145 -4.51 15.77 -6.77
CA ILE A 145 -4.65 16.71 -5.65
C ILE A 145 -4.06 18.07 -6.00
N THR A 146 -2.79 18.11 -6.41
CA THR A 146 -2.09 19.36 -6.66
C THR A 146 -2.80 20.15 -7.74
N ARG A 147 -3.24 19.53 -8.84
CA ARG A 147 -4.02 20.23 -9.89
C ARG A 147 -5.38 20.73 -9.39
N SER A 148 -6.07 19.97 -8.53
CA SER A 148 -7.32 20.42 -7.92
C SER A 148 -7.11 21.67 -7.04
N CYS A 149 -6.03 21.73 -6.26
CA CYS A 149 -5.71 22.89 -5.43
C CYS A 149 -5.09 24.06 -6.21
N SER A 150 -4.19 23.83 -7.16
CA SER A 150 -3.41 24.88 -7.84
C SER A 150 -4.19 25.68 -8.88
N ALA A 151 -5.24 25.13 -9.49
CA ALA A 151 -6.08 25.91 -10.41
C ALA A 151 -6.79 27.10 -9.70
N GLU A 152 -6.76 27.11 -8.37
CA GLU A 152 -7.28 28.19 -7.52
C GLU A 152 -6.30 29.37 -7.41
N ARG A 153 -4.97 29.13 -7.35
CA ARG A 153 -3.98 30.23 -7.28
C ARG A 153 -3.95 31.10 -8.54
N ARG A 154 -4.43 30.60 -9.69
CA ARG A 154 -4.61 31.40 -10.91
C ARG A 154 -5.93 32.19 -10.94
N ARG A 155 -6.94 31.85 -10.12
CA ARG A 155 -8.19 32.64 -9.99
C ARG A 155 -8.15 33.70 -8.89
N LEU A 156 -7.11 33.71 -8.05
CA LEU A 156 -6.88 34.75 -7.04
C LEU A 156 -6.01 35.93 -7.53
N ARG A 157 -5.73 36.04 -8.83
CA ARG A 157 -5.44 37.36 -9.40
C ARG A 157 -6.79 38.06 -9.59
N ARG A 158 -7.13 38.91 -8.61
CA ARG A 158 -8.20 39.91 -8.72
C ARG A 158 -8.13 40.55 -10.12
N PRO A 159 -9.28 40.82 -10.78
CA PRO A 159 -9.25 41.69 -11.95
C PRO A 159 -8.60 43.01 -11.53
N SER A 160 -7.52 43.34 -12.24
CA SER A 160 -7.09 44.73 -12.42
C SER A 160 -8.15 45.43 -13.27
N CYS A 161 -8.30 46.73 -13.03
CA CYS A 161 -9.19 47.72 -13.66
C CYS A 161 -10.52 47.92 -12.89
N ALA A 162 -10.98 49.14 -12.62
CA ALA A 162 -10.51 50.50 -12.92
C ALA A 162 -11.11 51.46 -11.88
#